data_AF-A0A2V5VKQ7-F1
#
_entry.id   AF-A0A2V5VKQ7-F1
#
_cell.length_a   1.000
_cell.length_b   1.000
_cell.length_c   1.000
_cell.angle_alpha   90.00
_cell.angle_beta   90.00
_cell.angle_gamma   90.00
#
_symmetry.space_group_name_H-M   'P 1'
#
loop_
_entity.id
_entity.type
_entity.pdbx_description
1 polymer ?
#
loop_
_entity_poly.entity_id
_entity_poly.type
_entity_poly.pdbx_seq_one_letter_code
_entity_poly.pdbx_strand_id
1 'polypeptide(L)'
;MSMKNNPAIIFFGWGPKYIDLVTHCIRESQLPPYPIFLITDTATDIGGLPAGIEVVRHDSQLSGKARKTEFFLCLPEQIETALLLDADTRVIGDVSLGFEKAEKHGIAMVPAPHYSLADFRDFRQVMLKEGVTPLGQIIYNSGVIFCAPHRPDVQAVFESTLVLAKKYRDQVWSDQTYLSLAIELQGFNPYTLSPSFNYRAFGELISGSIRIWHSYEPLPPNAGSLEKGYLHRYEKGKLVKAVKVPL
;
A
#
# COMPACT_ATOMS: atom_id res chain seq x y z
N MET A 1 2.02 -18.61 -26.34
CA MET A 1 0.83 -17.74 -26.20
C MET A 1 0.95 -17.06 -24.85
N SER A 2 1.19 -15.75 -24.83
CA SER A 2 1.24 -14.99 -23.57
C SER A 2 -0.15 -15.06 -22.95
N MET A 3 -0.26 -15.63 -21.74
CA MET A 3 -1.43 -15.34 -20.91
C MET A 3 -1.50 -13.82 -20.82
N LYS A 4 -2.63 -13.24 -21.22
CA LYS A 4 -2.84 -11.82 -21.00
C LYS A 4 -3.10 -11.70 -19.51
N ASN A 5 -2.03 -11.49 -18.74
CA ASN A 5 -2.17 -11.09 -17.35
C ASN A 5 -3.15 -9.93 -17.32
N ASN A 6 -4.13 -9.97 -16.42
CA ASN A 6 -5.15 -8.93 -16.29
C ASN A 6 -4.83 -8.06 -15.07
N PRO A 7 -3.84 -7.13 -15.18
CA PRO A 7 -3.48 -6.25 -14.10
C PRO A 7 -4.57 -5.19 -13.87
N ALA A 8 -4.73 -4.77 -12.62
CA ALA A 8 -5.64 -3.69 -12.26
C ALA A 8 -5.02 -2.75 -11.21
N ILE A 9 -5.58 -1.54 -11.11
CA ILE A 9 -5.27 -0.58 -10.08
C ILE A 9 -6.50 -0.47 -9.17
N ILE A 10 -6.31 -0.64 -7.87
CA ILE A 10 -7.38 -0.64 -6.89
C ILE A 10 -7.15 0.49 -5.90
N PHE A 11 -8.12 1.37 -5.78
CA PHE A 11 -8.23 2.34 -4.70
C PHE A 11 -9.23 1.87 -3.66
N PHE A 12 -9.01 2.29 -2.41
CA PHE A 12 -9.97 2.13 -1.33
C PHE A 12 -10.36 3.51 -0.80
N GLY A 13 -11.65 3.73 -0.63
CA GLY A 13 -12.14 5.00 -0.10
C GLY A 13 -13.60 4.93 0.27
N TRP A 14 -14.02 5.64 1.31
CA TRP A 14 -15.40 5.70 1.76
C TRP A 14 -15.74 7.09 2.28
N GLY A 15 -16.91 7.58 1.92
CA GLY A 15 -17.37 8.94 2.19
C GLY A 15 -16.71 9.99 1.27
N PRO A 16 -17.29 11.21 1.25
CA PRO A 16 -16.96 12.24 0.25
C PRO A 16 -15.48 12.64 0.27
N LYS A 17 -14.88 12.77 1.46
CA LYS A 17 -13.46 13.12 1.61
C LYS A 17 -12.54 12.15 0.87
N TYR A 18 -12.80 10.84 0.93
CA TYR A 18 -11.93 9.85 0.28
C TYR A 18 -12.17 9.79 -1.23
N ILE A 19 -13.39 10.06 -1.69
CA ILE A 19 -13.69 10.19 -3.12
C ILE A 19 -12.92 11.37 -3.72
N ASP A 20 -12.89 12.51 -3.04
CA ASP A 20 -12.09 13.67 -3.46
C ASP A 20 -10.60 13.34 -3.52
N LEU A 21 -10.08 12.65 -2.50
CA LEU A 21 -8.68 12.24 -2.43
C LEU A 21 -8.30 11.27 -3.55
N VAL A 22 -9.08 10.20 -3.77
CA VAL A 22 -8.86 9.25 -4.87
C VAL A 22 -8.90 9.96 -6.22
N THR A 23 -9.88 10.85 -6.41
CA THR A 23 -10.01 11.62 -7.65
C THR A 23 -8.81 12.53 -7.90
N HIS A 24 -8.28 13.16 -6.84
CA HIS A 24 -7.09 13.99 -6.91
C HIS A 24 -5.83 13.15 -7.18
N CYS A 25 -5.69 12.02 -6.48
CA CYS A 25 -4.63 11.04 -6.69
C CYS A 25 -4.57 10.58 -8.15
N ILE A 26 -5.71 10.17 -8.73
CA ILE A 26 -5.77 9.71 -10.13
C ILE A 26 -5.33 10.82 -11.09
N ARG A 27 -5.80 12.05 -10.88
CA ARG A 27 -5.46 13.20 -11.74
C ARG A 27 -3.98 13.56 -11.70
N GLU A 28 -3.33 13.41 -10.55
CA GLU A 28 -1.91 13.75 -10.37
C GLU A 28 -0.96 12.57 -10.64
N SER A 29 -1.51 11.38 -10.89
CA SER A 29 -0.73 10.18 -11.14
C SER A 29 -0.51 9.92 -12.63
N GLN A 30 0.68 9.40 -12.95
CA GLN A 30 1.02 8.75 -14.21
C GLN A 30 0.67 7.25 -14.10
N LEU A 31 -0.62 6.94 -13.95
CA LEU A 31 -1.07 5.54 -13.81
C LEU A 31 -0.80 4.75 -15.10
N PRO A 32 -0.39 3.47 -14.99
CA PRO A 32 -0.34 2.60 -16.15
C PRO A 32 -1.76 2.40 -16.74
N PRO A 33 -1.88 2.08 -18.04
CA PRO A 33 -3.16 2.00 -18.75
C PRO A 33 -3.92 0.69 -18.41
N TYR A 34 -4.21 0.50 -17.13
CA TYR A 34 -4.95 -0.65 -16.59
C TYR A 34 -6.32 -0.21 -16.07
N PRO A 35 -7.30 -1.14 -16.02
CA PRO A 35 -8.57 -0.87 -15.37
C PRO A 35 -8.38 -0.37 -13.94
N ILE A 36 -9.19 0.62 -13.56
CA ILE A 36 -9.16 1.23 -12.24
C ILE A 36 -10.45 0.85 -11.51
N PHE A 37 -10.30 0.31 -10.31
CA PHE A 37 -11.40 0.00 -9.42
C PHE A 37 -11.35 0.88 -8.18
N LEU A 38 -12.51 1.27 -7.69
CA LEU A 38 -12.71 1.77 -6.34
C LEU A 38 -13.52 0.77 -5.53
N ILE A 39 -12.96 0.32 -4.41
CA ILE A 39 -13.72 -0.42 -3.39
C ILE A 39 -14.21 0.56 -2.33
N THR A 40 -15.53 0.62 -2.14
CA THR A 40 -16.21 1.59 -1.27
C THR A 40 -17.47 1.00 -0.63
N ASP A 41 -18.02 1.65 0.39
CA ASP A 41 -19.28 1.23 1.02
C ASP A 41 -20.51 1.67 0.20
N THR A 42 -21.69 1.11 0.49
CA THR A 42 -22.92 1.41 -0.27
C THR A 42 -23.42 2.85 -0.07
N ALA A 43 -23.11 3.46 1.08
CA ALA A 43 -23.52 4.81 1.44
C ALA A 43 -22.71 5.91 0.74
N THR A 44 -21.53 5.59 0.22
CA THR A 44 -20.64 6.56 -0.42
C THR A 44 -21.19 7.04 -1.76
N ASP A 45 -21.43 8.34 -1.88
CA ASP A 45 -21.74 8.97 -3.17
C ASP A 45 -20.49 8.95 -4.08
N ILE A 46 -20.70 8.50 -5.32
CA ILE A 46 -19.65 8.34 -6.33
C ILE A 46 -19.78 9.34 -7.48
N GLY A 47 -20.74 10.27 -7.42
CA GLY A 47 -20.98 11.23 -8.50
C GLY A 47 -19.79 12.13 -8.87
N GLY A 48 -18.82 12.27 -7.95
CA GLY A 48 -17.57 13.02 -8.19
C GLY A 48 -16.44 12.23 -8.84
N LEU A 49 -16.61 10.93 -9.09
CA LEU A 49 -15.56 10.09 -9.66
C LEU A 49 -15.34 10.36 -11.16
N PRO A 50 -14.08 10.33 -11.64
CA PRO A 50 -13.77 10.30 -13.06
C PRO A 50 -14.46 9.15 -13.80
N ALA A 51 -14.75 9.36 -15.08
CA ALA A 51 -15.26 8.31 -15.95
C ALA A 51 -14.24 7.16 -16.09
N GLY A 52 -14.74 5.93 -16.28
CA GLY A 52 -13.91 4.74 -16.47
C GLY A 52 -13.41 4.07 -15.18
N ILE A 53 -13.84 4.54 -14.01
CA ILE A 53 -13.59 3.86 -12.74
C ILE A 53 -14.75 2.89 -12.45
N GLU A 54 -14.42 1.62 -12.31
CA GLU A 54 -15.36 0.59 -11.87
C GLU A 54 -15.51 0.62 -10.35
N VAL A 55 -16.73 0.43 -9.84
CA VAL A 55 -17.02 0.53 -8.40
C VAL A 55 -17.44 -0.83 -7.86
N VAL A 56 -16.72 -1.29 -6.84
CA VAL A 56 -17.08 -2.48 -6.06
C VAL A 56 -17.64 -2.02 -4.72
N ARG A 57 -18.88 -2.42 -4.41
CA ARG A 57 -19.56 -2.06 -3.17
C ARG A 57 -19.36 -3.14 -2.11
N HIS A 58 -18.87 -2.75 -0.94
CA HIS A 58 -18.72 -3.62 0.23
C HIS A 58 -18.93 -2.84 1.52
N ASP A 59 -19.96 -3.21 2.29
CA ASP A 59 -20.21 -2.60 3.60
C ASP A 59 -19.36 -3.25 4.69
N SER A 60 -18.47 -2.46 5.29
CA SER A 60 -17.52 -2.97 6.28
C SER A 60 -18.12 -3.15 7.67
N GLN A 61 -17.74 -4.25 8.34
CA GLN A 61 -18.06 -4.47 9.76
C GLN A 61 -17.04 -3.81 10.69
N LEU A 62 -15.81 -3.64 10.20
CA LEU A 62 -14.74 -2.91 10.87
C LEU A 62 -14.87 -1.39 10.63
N SER A 63 -14.17 -0.62 11.46
CA SER A 63 -14.17 0.85 11.42
C SER A 63 -12.78 1.41 11.18
N GLY A 64 -12.72 2.65 10.68
CA GLY A 64 -11.46 3.35 10.46
C GLY A 64 -10.55 2.61 9.47
N LYS A 65 -9.24 2.59 9.74
CA LYS A 65 -8.25 1.98 8.83
C LYS A 65 -8.39 0.47 8.69
N ALA A 66 -8.96 -0.21 9.69
CA ALA A 66 -9.15 -1.66 9.66
C ALA A 66 -10.18 -2.10 8.59
N ARG A 67 -11.03 -1.20 8.09
CA ARG A 67 -11.93 -1.50 6.95
C ARG A 67 -11.20 -2.07 5.74
N LYS A 68 -9.99 -1.57 5.48
CA LYS A 68 -9.17 -1.98 4.34
C LYS A 68 -8.87 -3.49 4.35
N THR A 69 -8.80 -4.12 5.52
CA THR A 69 -8.52 -5.56 5.61
C THR A 69 -9.66 -6.41 5.07
N GLU A 70 -10.90 -5.92 5.11
CA GLU A 70 -12.03 -6.60 4.45
C GLU A 70 -11.93 -6.47 2.94
N PHE A 71 -11.54 -5.28 2.45
CA PHE A 71 -11.45 -5.02 1.02
C PHE A 71 -10.36 -5.82 0.30
N PHE A 72 -9.32 -6.27 0.99
CA PHE A 72 -8.32 -7.19 0.43
C PHE A 72 -8.93 -8.50 -0.09
N LEU A 73 -10.10 -8.90 0.43
CA LEU A 73 -10.81 -10.11 0.03
C LEU A 73 -11.97 -9.84 -0.95
N CYS A 74 -12.18 -8.59 -1.36
CA CYS A 74 -13.30 -8.18 -2.23
C CYS A 74 -12.82 -7.79 -3.64
N LEU A 75 -11.62 -8.22 -4.03
CA LEU A 75 -11.04 -7.92 -5.33
C LEU A 75 -11.77 -8.74 -6.42
N PRO A 76 -12.15 -8.13 -7.56
CA PRO A 76 -12.82 -8.84 -8.65
C PRO A 76 -12.08 -10.11 -9.11
N GLU A 77 -12.80 -11.19 -9.35
CA GLU A 77 -12.25 -12.52 -9.68
C GLU A 77 -11.40 -12.53 -10.96
N GLN A 78 -11.70 -11.63 -11.90
CA GLN A 78 -10.98 -11.52 -13.16
C GLN A 78 -9.58 -10.89 -13.04
N ILE A 79 -9.22 -10.35 -11.88
CA ILE A 79 -7.95 -9.63 -11.68
C ILE A 79 -6.86 -10.63 -11.28
N GLU A 80 -5.85 -10.78 -12.13
CA GLU A 80 -4.74 -11.71 -11.85
C GLU A 80 -3.66 -11.06 -10.99
N THR A 81 -3.40 -9.77 -11.22
CA THR A 81 -2.43 -8.97 -10.45
C THR A 81 -3.02 -7.60 -10.16
N ALA A 82 -2.81 -7.07 -8.96
CA ALA A 82 -3.36 -5.79 -8.55
C ALA A 82 -2.27 -4.88 -7.97
N LEU A 83 -2.39 -3.58 -8.23
CA LEU A 83 -1.74 -2.51 -7.48
C LEU A 83 -2.78 -1.87 -6.56
N LEU A 84 -2.69 -2.17 -5.26
CA LEU A 84 -3.55 -1.63 -4.22
C LEU A 84 -2.96 -0.32 -3.68
N LEU A 85 -3.73 0.76 -3.70
CA LEU A 85 -3.28 2.11 -3.37
C LEU A 85 -4.14 2.78 -2.28
N ASP A 86 -3.47 3.44 -1.33
CA ASP A 86 -4.12 4.43 -0.47
C ASP A 86 -4.48 5.70 -1.27
N ALA A 87 -5.49 6.43 -0.79
CA ALA A 87 -6.04 7.62 -1.46
C ALA A 87 -5.09 8.83 -1.48
N ASP A 88 -3.99 8.80 -0.72
CA ASP A 88 -2.94 9.83 -0.67
C ASP A 88 -1.64 9.40 -1.37
N THR A 89 -1.73 8.37 -2.22
CA THR A 89 -0.61 7.95 -3.07
C THR A 89 -0.64 8.69 -4.42
N ARG A 90 0.51 8.80 -5.09
CA ARG A 90 0.63 9.30 -6.45
C ARG A 90 1.69 8.49 -7.19
N VAL A 91 1.29 7.84 -8.28
CA VAL A 91 2.25 7.14 -9.16
C VAL A 91 2.91 8.18 -10.06
N ILE A 92 4.23 8.31 -10.02
CA ILE A 92 4.98 9.36 -10.71
C ILE A 92 6.11 8.82 -11.59
N GLY A 93 6.20 7.50 -11.72
CA GLY A 93 7.16 6.82 -12.57
C GLY A 93 6.76 5.38 -12.85
N ASP A 94 7.61 4.65 -13.55
CA ASP A 94 7.34 3.26 -13.93
C ASP A 94 7.25 2.32 -12.71
N VAL A 95 6.14 1.60 -12.64
CA VAL A 95 5.79 0.64 -11.59
C VAL A 95 5.72 -0.81 -12.09
N SER A 96 6.11 -1.06 -13.36
CA SER A 96 6.07 -2.38 -14.00
C SER A 96 6.71 -3.50 -13.18
N LEU A 97 7.85 -3.21 -12.53
CA LEU A 97 8.55 -4.16 -11.65
C LEU A 97 7.65 -4.65 -10.50
N GLY A 98 6.80 -3.80 -9.93
CA GLY A 98 5.90 -4.20 -8.85
C GLY A 98 4.94 -5.31 -9.28
N PHE A 99 4.36 -5.17 -10.49
CA PHE A 99 3.51 -6.21 -11.08
C PHE A 99 4.29 -7.49 -11.37
N GLU A 100 5.46 -7.39 -12.01
CA GLU A 100 6.33 -8.55 -12.30
C GLU A 100 6.67 -9.34 -11.02
N LYS A 101 6.97 -8.62 -9.93
CA LYS A 101 7.33 -9.25 -8.66
C LYS A 101 6.13 -9.82 -7.92
N ALA A 102 4.96 -9.19 -7.99
CA ALA A 102 3.74 -9.75 -7.44
C ALA A 102 3.33 -11.04 -8.14
N GLU A 103 3.43 -11.11 -9.47
CA GLU A 103 3.16 -12.35 -10.22
C GLU A 103 4.06 -13.49 -9.78
N LYS A 104 5.36 -13.21 -9.66
CA LYS A 104 6.36 -14.21 -9.28
C LYS A 104 6.27 -14.61 -7.80
N HIS A 105 6.15 -13.65 -6.90
CA HIS A 105 6.30 -13.85 -5.45
C HIS A 105 4.98 -13.79 -4.68
N GLY A 106 3.85 -13.58 -5.35
CA GLY A 106 2.53 -13.43 -4.74
C GLY A 106 2.27 -12.02 -4.24
N ILE A 107 3.20 -11.44 -3.46
CA ILE A 107 3.11 -10.06 -2.97
C ILE A 107 4.46 -9.36 -3.16
N ALA A 108 4.45 -8.10 -3.60
CA ALA A 108 5.59 -7.20 -3.58
C ALA A 108 5.25 -5.88 -2.85
N MET A 109 6.05 -5.50 -1.84
CA MET A 109 5.77 -4.38 -0.95
C MET A 109 7.03 -3.70 -0.45
N VAL A 110 6.86 -2.51 0.13
CA VAL A 110 7.93 -1.75 0.77
C VAL A 110 7.78 -1.82 2.31
N PRO A 111 8.87 -2.06 3.05
CA PRO A 111 8.90 -1.91 4.50
C PRO A 111 8.53 -0.48 4.91
N ALA A 112 7.70 -0.31 5.94
CA ALA A 112 7.51 1.00 6.53
C ALA A 112 8.84 1.47 7.16
N PRO A 113 9.23 2.75 6.98
CA PRO A 113 10.49 3.23 7.51
C PRO A 113 10.46 3.34 9.04
N HIS A 114 11.66 3.28 9.65
CA HIS A 114 11.99 3.67 11.04
C HIS A 114 11.64 2.71 12.19
N TYR A 115 10.75 1.74 12.03
CA TYR A 115 10.30 0.90 13.15
C TYR A 115 10.32 -0.59 12.80
N SER A 116 10.51 -1.44 13.81
CA SER A 116 10.11 -2.84 13.71
C SER A 116 8.60 -2.97 13.94
N LEU A 117 8.02 -4.12 13.59
CA LEU A 117 6.61 -4.41 13.86
C LEU A 117 6.27 -4.28 15.34
N ALA A 118 7.15 -4.76 16.23
CA ALA A 118 6.93 -4.73 17.67
C ALA A 118 6.93 -3.31 18.25
N ASP A 119 7.78 -2.44 17.72
CA ASP A 119 7.98 -1.07 18.23
C ASP A 119 6.95 -0.08 17.67
N PHE A 120 6.14 -0.50 16.69
CA PHE A 120 5.09 0.35 16.15
C PHE A 120 3.91 0.45 17.12
N ARG A 121 3.84 1.56 17.87
CA ARG A 121 2.73 1.91 18.78
C ARG A 121 2.42 0.85 19.86
N ASP A 122 3.41 0.06 20.26
CA ASP A 122 3.30 -1.07 21.22
C ASP A 122 2.57 -2.33 20.70
N PHE A 123 2.67 -2.60 19.39
CA PHE A 123 2.10 -3.82 18.79
C PHE A 123 2.77 -5.12 19.28
N ARG A 124 3.88 -5.01 20.02
CA ARG A 124 4.55 -6.10 20.73
C ARG A 124 3.60 -7.03 21.48
N GLN A 125 2.60 -6.47 22.17
CA GLN A 125 1.65 -7.26 22.96
C GLN A 125 0.78 -8.17 22.10
N VAL A 126 0.43 -7.73 20.89
CA VAL A 126 -0.32 -8.54 19.93
C VAL A 126 0.55 -9.68 19.41
N MET A 127 1.81 -9.41 19.07
CA MET A 127 2.75 -10.44 18.63
C MET A 127 2.90 -11.56 19.66
N LEU A 128 3.11 -11.20 20.93
CA LEU A 128 3.24 -12.17 22.02
C LEU A 128 1.97 -13.03 22.21
N LYS A 129 0.78 -12.43 22.05
CA LYS A 129 -0.50 -13.15 22.14
C LYS A 129 -0.73 -14.12 20.97
N GLU A 130 -0.15 -13.84 19.81
CA GLU A 130 -0.13 -14.76 18.67
C GLU A 130 1.06 -15.74 18.69
N GLY A 131 1.82 -15.78 19.79
CA GLY A 131 2.95 -16.70 19.93
C GLY A 131 4.20 -16.30 19.13
N VAL A 132 4.27 -15.06 18.64
CA VAL A 132 5.42 -14.53 17.90
C VAL A 132 6.36 -13.82 18.86
N THR A 133 7.59 -14.33 18.97
CA THR A 133 8.65 -13.66 19.74
C THR A 133 9.11 -12.39 19.00
N PRO A 134 9.03 -11.19 19.60
CA PRO A 134 9.49 -9.96 18.96
C PRO A 134 11.01 -9.90 18.84
N LEU A 135 11.52 -9.95 17.61
CA LEU A 135 12.95 -10.02 17.27
C LEU A 135 13.37 -8.95 16.23
N GLY A 136 12.51 -7.97 15.98
CA GLY A 136 12.76 -6.94 14.96
C GLY A 136 12.12 -7.26 13.61
N GLN A 137 11.03 -8.03 13.60
CA GLN A 137 10.25 -8.34 12.40
C GLN A 137 9.91 -7.08 11.61
N ILE A 138 9.92 -7.22 10.28
CA ILE A 138 9.57 -6.13 9.37
C ILE A 138 8.11 -5.73 9.58
N ILE A 139 7.86 -4.42 9.57
CA ILE A 139 6.54 -3.88 9.31
C ILE A 139 6.50 -3.41 7.86
N TYR A 140 5.58 -3.96 7.08
CA TYR A 140 5.32 -3.50 5.72
C TYR A 140 4.34 -2.32 5.75
N ASN A 141 4.47 -1.41 4.80
CA ASN A 141 3.49 -0.34 4.63
C ASN A 141 2.39 -0.78 3.66
N SER A 142 1.15 -0.83 4.14
CA SER A 142 -0.01 -1.29 3.37
C SER A 142 -0.55 -0.26 2.38
N GLY A 143 -0.01 0.96 2.32
CA GLY A 143 -0.51 2.00 1.42
C GLY A 143 -0.19 1.75 -0.06
N VAL A 144 0.78 0.89 -0.33
CA VAL A 144 1.09 0.38 -1.68
C VAL A 144 1.35 -1.11 -1.58
N ILE A 145 0.52 -1.91 -2.25
CA ILE A 145 0.67 -3.38 -2.30
C ILE A 145 0.55 -3.81 -3.76
N PHE A 146 1.57 -4.49 -4.28
CA PHE A 146 1.39 -5.27 -5.50
C PHE A 146 1.10 -6.71 -5.07
N CYS A 147 0.03 -7.31 -5.59
CA CYS A 147 -0.31 -8.70 -5.25
C CYS A 147 -0.93 -9.45 -6.41
N ALA A 148 -0.83 -10.78 -6.37
CA ALA A 148 -1.65 -11.69 -7.16
C ALA A 148 -2.75 -12.26 -6.24
N PRO A 149 -3.88 -11.54 -6.10
CA PRO A 149 -4.77 -11.65 -4.94
C PRO A 149 -5.49 -12.99 -4.81
N HIS A 150 -5.62 -13.73 -5.91
CA HIS A 150 -6.32 -15.01 -5.96
C HIS A 150 -5.39 -16.22 -5.84
N ARG A 151 -4.09 -16.01 -5.65
CA ARG A 151 -3.20 -17.12 -5.30
C ARG A 151 -3.53 -17.62 -3.89
N PRO A 152 -3.59 -18.95 -3.65
CA PRO A 152 -3.97 -19.49 -2.35
C PRO A 152 -3.11 -19.00 -1.17
N ASP A 153 -1.80 -18.84 -1.39
CA ASP A 153 -0.85 -18.34 -0.38
C ASP A 153 -1.09 -16.85 -0.04
N VAL A 154 -1.42 -16.03 -1.04
CA VAL A 154 -1.79 -14.62 -0.86
C VAL A 154 -3.14 -14.48 -0.17
N GLN A 155 -4.13 -15.29 -0.56
CA GLN A 155 -5.44 -15.33 0.08
C GLN A 155 -5.32 -15.68 1.57
N ALA A 156 -4.52 -16.69 1.92
CA ALA A 156 -4.27 -17.07 3.31
C ALA A 156 -3.68 -15.91 4.14
N VAL A 157 -2.80 -15.09 3.55
CA VAL A 157 -2.28 -13.88 4.20
C VAL A 157 -3.39 -12.84 4.42
N PHE A 158 -4.22 -12.57 3.43
CA PHE A 158 -5.31 -11.59 3.55
C PHE A 158 -6.42 -12.05 4.50
N GLU A 159 -6.76 -13.33 4.51
CA GLU A 159 -7.69 -13.93 5.47
C GLU A 159 -7.14 -13.84 6.90
N SER A 160 -5.88 -14.23 7.10
CA SER A 160 -5.18 -14.11 8.40
C SER A 160 -5.14 -12.66 8.88
N THR A 161 -4.92 -11.71 7.96
CA THR A 161 -4.96 -10.27 8.26
C THR A 161 -6.33 -9.85 8.78
N LEU A 162 -7.41 -10.28 8.13
CA LEU A 162 -8.77 -9.97 8.56
C LEU A 162 -9.12 -10.63 9.90
N VAL A 163 -8.69 -11.87 10.12
CA VAL A 163 -8.89 -12.59 11.40
C VAL A 163 -8.23 -11.83 12.54
N LEU A 164 -6.98 -11.38 12.37
CA LEU A 164 -6.28 -10.56 13.37
C LEU A 164 -7.01 -9.23 13.61
N ALA A 165 -7.41 -8.54 12.54
CA ALA A 165 -8.11 -7.26 12.65
C ALA A 165 -9.44 -7.38 13.39
N LYS A 166 -10.18 -8.48 13.19
CA LYS A 166 -11.42 -8.79 13.93
C LYS A 166 -11.14 -9.15 15.39
N LYS A 167 -10.12 -10.00 15.64
CA LYS A 167 -9.74 -10.46 16.98
C LYS A 167 -9.31 -9.31 17.89
N TYR A 168 -8.62 -8.32 17.33
CA TYR A 168 -8.09 -7.17 18.06
C TYR A 168 -8.83 -5.87 17.77
N ARG A 169 -10.07 -5.93 17.29
CA ARG A 169 -10.88 -4.76 16.89
C ARG A 169 -11.07 -3.71 17.98
N ASP A 170 -11.00 -4.11 19.25
CA ASP A 170 -11.15 -3.22 20.41
C ASP A 170 -9.89 -2.38 20.68
N GLN A 171 -8.79 -2.71 20.01
CA GLN A 171 -7.56 -1.92 20.01
C GLN A 171 -7.37 -1.32 18.61
N VAL A 172 -7.21 0.00 18.55
CA VAL A 172 -7.08 0.71 17.27
C VAL A 172 -5.67 0.54 16.71
N TRP A 173 -5.47 -0.55 15.99
CA TRP A 173 -4.30 -0.81 15.17
C TRP A 173 -4.58 -0.48 13.70
N SER A 174 -3.51 -0.34 12.90
CA SER A 174 -3.63 -0.15 11.46
C SER A 174 -3.68 -1.50 10.73
N ASP A 175 -4.34 -1.51 9.58
CA ASP A 175 -4.24 -2.57 8.57
C ASP A 175 -2.78 -3.06 8.33
N GLN A 176 -1.80 -2.15 8.27
CA GLN A 176 -0.40 -2.52 8.01
C GLN A 176 0.22 -3.43 9.10
N THR A 177 -0.19 -3.28 10.38
CA THR A 177 0.37 -4.08 11.48
C THR A 177 -0.20 -5.49 11.45
N TYR A 178 -1.50 -5.62 11.19
CA TYR A 178 -2.14 -6.93 11.03
C TYR A 178 -1.63 -7.66 9.80
N LEU A 179 -1.45 -6.95 8.68
CA LEU A 179 -0.90 -7.54 7.46
C LEU A 179 0.53 -8.05 7.67
N SER A 180 1.38 -7.27 8.34
CA SER A 180 2.76 -7.67 8.60
C SER A 180 2.84 -8.88 9.54
N LEU A 181 2.00 -8.94 10.57
CA LEU A 181 1.92 -10.11 11.45
C LEU A 181 1.34 -11.33 10.73
N ALA A 182 0.35 -11.14 9.85
CA ALA A 182 -0.19 -12.24 9.04
C ALA A 182 0.87 -12.83 8.12
N ILE A 183 1.69 -12.00 7.48
CA ILE A 183 2.83 -12.45 6.65
C ILE A 183 3.79 -13.32 7.48
N GLU A 184 4.16 -12.86 8.68
CA GLU A 184 5.03 -13.62 9.61
C GLU A 184 4.40 -14.97 10.00
N LEU A 185 3.13 -14.97 10.43
CA LEU A 185 2.42 -16.17 10.87
C LEU A 185 2.23 -17.21 9.76
N GLN A 186 2.07 -16.76 8.51
CA GLN A 186 1.95 -17.64 7.35
C GLN A 186 3.31 -18.12 6.81
N GLY A 187 4.43 -17.64 7.37
CA GLY A 187 5.77 -17.91 6.83
C GLY A 187 5.93 -17.39 5.40
N PHE A 188 5.14 -16.39 5.01
CA PHE A 188 5.12 -15.84 3.66
C PHE A 188 6.29 -14.86 3.49
N ASN A 189 6.99 -14.90 2.35
CA ASN A 189 8.11 -14.00 2.07
C ASN A 189 7.81 -13.11 0.86
N PRO A 190 7.29 -11.88 1.06
CA PRO A 190 7.04 -10.94 -0.03
C PRO A 190 8.34 -10.53 -0.73
N TYR A 191 8.23 -10.16 -2.00
CA TYR A 191 9.33 -9.44 -2.63
C TYR A 191 9.44 -8.03 -2.04
N THR A 192 10.60 -7.72 -1.47
CA THR A 192 10.87 -6.39 -0.89
C THR A 192 11.23 -5.41 -2.00
N LEU A 193 10.34 -4.45 -2.26
CA LEU A 193 10.56 -3.34 -3.18
C LEU A 193 11.43 -2.26 -2.53
N SER A 194 12.11 -1.47 -3.36
CA SER A 194 12.86 -0.31 -2.88
C SER A 194 11.93 0.76 -2.31
N PRO A 195 12.39 1.61 -1.37
CA PRO A 195 11.60 2.70 -0.80
C PRO A 195 10.98 3.66 -1.84
N SER A 196 11.52 3.74 -3.05
CA SER A 196 10.95 4.52 -4.15
C SER A 196 9.54 4.08 -4.58
N PHE A 197 9.12 2.84 -4.30
CA PHE A 197 7.77 2.34 -4.59
C PHE A 197 6.73 2.71 -3.53
N ASN A 198 7.13 3.34 -2.43
CA ASN A 198 6.22 3.77 -1.37
C ASN A 198 6.91 4.82 -0.48
N TYR A 199 7.32 5.95 -1.07
CA TYR A 199 8.09 6.97 -0.37
C TYR A 199 7.16 7.89 0.42
N ARG A 200 7.33 7.96 1.75
CA ARG A 200 6.39 8.60 2.67
C ARG A 200 6.68 10.07 2.95
N ALA A 201 7.90 10.51 2.67
CA ALA A 201 8.37 11.87 2.92
C ALA A 201 8.20 12.29 4.40
N PHE A 202 8.52 11.37 5.32
CA PHE A 202 8.51 11.55 6.76
C PHE A 202 9.91 11.72 7.36
N GLY A 203 10.86 12.17 6.53
CA GLY A 203 12.23 12.42 6.94
C GLY A 203 13.21 11.30 6.59
N GLU A 204 12.75 10.24 5.92
CA GLU A 204 13.61 9.20 5.36
C GLU A 204 14.41 9.71 4.15
N LEU A 205 15.67 9.28 4.05
CA LEU A 205 16.57 9.64 2.95
C LEU A 205 16.28 8.77 1.72
N ILE A 206 16.30 9.38 0.54
CA ILE A 206 16.14 8.67 -0.74
C ILE A 206 17.06 9.23 -1.82
N SER A 207 17.45 8.38 -2.76
CA SER A 207 18.21 8.74 -3.95
C SER A 207 17.56 8.17 -5.20
N GLY A 208 17.91 8.73 -6.36
CA GLY A 208 17.39 8.29 -7.65
C GLY A 208 15.95 8.72 -7.91
N SER A 209 15.15 7.83 -8.48
CA SER A 209 13.79 8.18 -8.89
C SER A 209 12.76 7.62 -7.90
N ILE A 210 11.92 8.50 -7.36
CA ILE A 210 10.69 8.10 -6.68
C ILE A 210 9.71 7.59 -7.75
N ARG A 211 9.07 6.45 -7.50
CA ARG A 211 8.05 5.85 -8.37
C ARG A 211 6.65 6.10 -7.84
N ILE A 212 6.47 6.01 -6.53
CA ILE A 212 5.20 6.30 -5.87
C ILE A 212 5.48 7.20 -4.67
N TRP A 213 4.83 8.37 -4.69
CA TRP A 213 4.81 9.32 -3.58
C TRP A 213 3.60 9.04 -2.70
N HIS A 214 3.80 8.78 -1.42
CA HIS A 214 2.75 8.42 -0.46
C HIS A 214 2.68 9.48 0.64
N SER A 215 1.94 10.56 0.36
CA SER A 215 1.76 11.65 1.31
C SER A 215 0.56 12.50 0.93
N TYR A 216 -0.17 13.00 1.92
CA TYR A 216 -1.14 14.06 1.73
C TYR A 216 -0.50 15.37 1.23
N GLU A 217 0.80 15.50 1.41
CA GLU A 217 1.55 16.70 1.08
C GLU A 217 1.83 16.79 -0.43
N PRO A 218 1.95 18.00 -0.99
CA PRO A 218 2.19 18.20 -2.41
C PRO A 218 3.42 17.46 -2.93
N LEU A 219 3.33 16.96 -4.16
CA LEU A 219 4.45 16.34 -4.85
C LEU A 219 5.53 17.39 -5.18
N PRO A 220 6.79 17.21 -4.74
CA PRO A 220 7.89 18.09 -5.15
C PRO A 220 8.15 18.02 -6.66
N PRO A 221 8.43 19.14 -7.35
CA PRO A 221 8.60 19.17 -8.81
C PRO A 221 9.65 18.20 -9.36
N ASN A 222 10.69 17.88 -8.58
CA ASN A 222 11.80 17.03 -8.98
C ASN A 222 11.73 15.59 -8.43
N ALA A 223 10.64 15.19 -7.75
CA ALA A 223 10.54 13.91 -7.05
C ALA A 223 10.83 12.68 -7.94
N GLY A 224 10.43 12.72 -9.22
CA GLY A 224 10.65 11.61 -10.17
C GLY A 224 12.09 11.45 -10.68
N SER A 225 12.93 12.47 -10.52
CA SER A 225 14.30 12.49 -11.07
C SER A 225 15.24 13.28 -10.15
N LEU A 226 15.57 12.70 -9.00
CA LEU A 226 16.50 13.33 -8.06
C LEU A 226 17.93 13.31 -8.62
N GLU A 227 18.73 14.28 -8.18
CA GLU A 227 20.13 14.38 -8.59
C GLU A 227 20.92 13.12 -8.17
N LYS A 228 21.64 12.54 -9.12
CA LYS A 228 22.48 11.36 -8.87
C LYS A 228 23.62 11.72 -7.91
N GLY A 229 23.94 10.79 -7.02
CA GLY A 229 24.99 11.01 -6.02
C GLY A 229 24.54 11.85 -4.83
N TYR A 230 23.24 12.12 -4.68
CA TYR A 230 22.68 12.81 -3.51
C TYR A 230 21.61 11.97 -2.81
N LEU A 231 21.60 12.07 -1.48
CA LEU A 231 20.49 11.63 -0.63
C LEU A 231 19.60 12.84 -0.32
N HIS A 232 18.34 12.75 -0.68
CA HIS A 232 17.33 13.76 -0.45
C HIS A 232 16.44 13.35 0.73
N ARG A 233 16.10 14.32 1.58
CA ARG A 233 15.13 14.17 2.68
C ARG A 233 13.98 15.12 2.44
N TYR A 234 12.79 14.57 2.33
CA TYR A 234 11.56 15.36 2.28
C TYR A 234 10.82 15.27 3.60
N GLU A 235 10.25 16.40 4.03
CA GLU A 235 9.29 16.47 5.14
C GLU A 235 8.18 17.43 4.74
N LYS A 236 6.93 17.05 5.00
CA LYS A 236 5.77 17.90 4.71
C LYS A 236 5.77 18.43 3.26
N GLY A 237 6.11 17.57 2.31
CA GLY A 237 6.20 17.91 0.88
C GLY A 237 7.36 18.83 0.48
N LYS A 238 8.31 19.11 1.38
CA LYS A 238 9.43 20.04 1.12
C LYS A 238 10.77 19.34 1.24
N LEU A 239 11.69 19.69 0.35
CA LEU A 239 13.09 19.28 0.49
C LEU A 239 13.69 19.96 1.71
N VAL A 240 14.09 19.17 2.71
CA VAL A 240 14.72 19.66 3.94
C VAL A 240 16.23 19.49 3.88
N LYS A 241 16.72 18.44 3.21
CA LYS A 241 18.15 18.16 3.12
C LYS A 241 18.49 17.46 1.80
N ALA A 242 19.59 17.88 1.18
CA ALA A 242 20.26 17.13 0.14
C ALA A 242 21.73 16.93 0.57
N VAL A 243 22.18 15.68 0.65
CA VAL A 243 23.54 15.32 1.09
C VAL A 243 24.24 14.61 -0.05
N LYS A 244 25.38 15.16 -0.48
CA LYS A 244 26.24 14.49 -1.46
C LYS A 244 26.80 13.21 -0.83
N VAL A 245 26.62 12.08 -1.51
CA VAL A 245 27.23 10.80 -1.13
C VAL A 245 28.71 10.88 -1.47
N PRO A 246 29.63 10.62 -0.53
CA PRO A 246 31.04 10.48 -0.86
C PRO A 246 31.18 9.26 -1.78
N LEU A 247 31.73 9.49 -2.98
CA LEU A 247 32.05 8.44 -3.96
C LEU A 247 33.27 7.65 -3.49
#